data_AF-A0A4Q8R9G5-F1
#
_entry.id   AF-A0A4Q8R9G5-F1
#
_cell.length_a   1.000
_cell.length_b   1.000
_cell.length_c   1.000
_cell.angle_alpha   90.00
_cell.angle_beta   90.00
_cell.angle_gamma   90.00
#
_symmetry.space_group_name_H-M   'P 1'
#
loop_
_entity.id
_entity.type
_entity.pdbx_description
1 polymer ?
#
loop_
_entity_poly.entity_id
_entity_poly.type
_entity_poly.pdbx_seq_one_letter_code
_entity_poly.pdbx_strand_id
1 'polypeptide(L)' 'MPRYFFHLAGQIEAHDLSGHACTNDDEARDHGSFIAHRIGTEKPEMVREGNFILVTNEEDTEIVQIPLASTTV' A
#
# COMPACT_ATOMS: atom_id res chain seq x y z
N MET A 1 -14.30 -1.41 -13.42
CA MET A 1 -12.90 -1.28 -12.98
C MET A 1 -12.76 -2.12 -11.74
N PRO A 2 -11.78 -3.04 -11.69
CA PRO A 2 -11.52 -3.86 -10.51
C PRO A 2 -11.18 -2.98 -9.31
N ARG A 3 -11.53 -3.45 -8.11
CA ARG A 3 -11.24 -2.75 -6.87
C ARG A 3 -10.07 -3.39 -6.14
N TYR A 4 -9.20 -2.54 -5.65
CA TYR A 4 -8.00 -2.93 -4.92
C TYR A 4 -8.05 -2.31 -3.54
N PHE A 5 -7.45 -2.98 -2.57
CA PHE A 5 -7.39 -2.50 -1.20
C PHE A 5 -5.94 -2.26 -0.81
N PHE A 6 -5.72 -1.20 -0.05
CA PHE A 6 -4.37 -0.72 0.32
C PHE A 6 -4.26 -0.76 1.83
N HIS A 7 -3.89 -1.92 2.36
CA HIS A 7 -3.74 -2.10 3.80
C HIS A 7 -2.35 -1.64 4.24
N LEU A 8 -2.29 -0.84 5.29
CA LEU A 8 -1.05 -0.73 6.05
C LEU A 8 -0.94 -1.99 6.92
N ALA A 9 0.12 -2.76 6.71
CA ALA A 9 0.42 -3.96 7.48
C ALA A 9 1.82 -3.83 8.12
N GLY A 10 2.05 -4.59 9.20
CA GLY A 10 3.30 -4.54 9.94
C GLY A 10 3.09 -4.41 11.45
N GLN A 11 3.87 -3.53 12.09
CA GLN A 11 3.73 -3.23 13.51
C GLN A 11 2.50 -2.39 13.81
N ILE A 12 2.10 -1.52 12.87
CA ILE A 12 0.88 -0.74 12.94
C ILE A 12 0.01 -1.14 11.76
N GLU A 13 -1.11 -1.79 12.05
CA GLU A 13 -2.06 -2.22 11.03
C GLU A 13 -3.18 -1.19 10.83
N ALA A 14 -3.53 -0.93 9.57
CA ALA A 14 -4.73 -0.21 9.21
C ALA A 14 -5.28 -0.77 7.90
N HIS A 15 -6.50 -1.28 7.94
CA HIS A 15 -7.15 -1.86 6.78
C HIS A 15 -7.95 -0.81 6.01
N ASP A 16 -7.68 -0.68 4.71
CA ASP A 16 -8.59 0.00 3.81
C ASP A 16 -9.86 -0.85 3.61
N LEU A 17 -11.00 -0.30 4.01
CA LEU A 17 -12.32 -0.92 3.86
C LEU A 17 -13.08 -0.41 2.63
N SER A 18 -12.64 0.71 2.05
CA SER A 18 -13.33 1.36 0.93
C SER A 18 -12.81 0.84 -0.41
N GLY A 19 -11.50 0.58 -0.46
CA GLY A 19 -10.78 0.21 -1.67
C GLY A 19 -10.69 1.37 -2.67
N HIS A 20 -9.82 1.21 -3.66
CA HIS A 20 -9.68 2.11 -4.80
C HIS A 20 -9.99 1.36 -6.10
N ALA A 21 -10.67 2.03 -7.03
CA ALA A 21 -10.87 1.48 -8.37
C ALA A 21 -9.61 1.75 -9.19
N CYS A 22 -8.92 0.69 -9.61
CA CYS A 22 -7.79 0.78 -10.55
C CYS A 22 -8.16 0.07 -11.86
N THR A 23 -7.47 0.42 -12.93
CA THR A 23 -7.66 -0.18 -14.25
C THR A 23 -7.05 -1.59 -14.31
N ASN A 24 -5.90 -1.79 -13.66
CA ASN A 24 -5.14 -3.05 -13.63
C ASN A 24 -4.21 -3.10 -12.40
N ASP A 25 -3.53 -4.25 -12.23
CA ASP A 25 -2.56 -4.48 -11.15
C ASP A 25 -1.39 -3.49 -11.18
N ASP A 26 -0.95 -3.04 -12.37
CA ASP A 26 0.18 -2.11 -12.50
C ASP A 26 -0.17 -0.72 -11.95
N GLU A 27 -1.37 -0.21 -12.25
CA GLU A 27 -1.90 1.03 -11.66
C GLU A 27 -2.06 0.88 -10.14
N ALA A 28 -2.52 -0.28 -9.67
CA ALA A 28 -2.62 -0.56 -8.24
C ALA A 28 -1.23 -0.55 -7.56
N ARG A 29 -0.19 -1.10 -8.21
CA ARG A 29 1.20 -1.04 -7.70
C ARG A 29 1.73 0.37 -7.63
N ASP A 30 1.52 1.18 -8.67
CA ASP A 30 1.96 2.57 -8.72
C ASP A 30 1.26 3.39 -7.62
N HIS A 31 -0.04 3.17 -7.45
CA HIS A 31 -0.82 3.83 -6.40
C HIS A 31 -0.37 3.41 -4.99
N GLY A 32 -0.11 2.11 -4.78
CA GLY A 32 0.42 1.61 -3.52
C GLY A 32 1.80 2.21 -3.19
N SER A 33 2.65 2.39 -4.21
CA SER A 33 3.97 3.02 -4.07
C SER A 33 3.86 4.47 -3.68
N PHE A 34 2.92 5.20 -4.29
CA PHE A 34 2.62 6.58 -3.92
C PHE A 34 2.13 6.70 -2.47
N ILE A 35 1.24 5.81 -2.03
CA ILE A 35 0.74 5.78 -0.64
C ILE A 35 1.89 5.49 0.33
N ALA A 36 2.71 4.48 0.04
CA ALA A 36 3.84 4.11 0.89
C ALA A 36 4.83 5.27 1.04
N HIS A 37 5.19 5.92 -0.06
CA HIS A 37 6.07 7.09 -0.07
C HIS A 37 5.47 8.27 0.71
N ARG A 38 4.18 8.54 0.50
CA ARG A 38 3.47 9.62 1.20
C ARG A 38 3.41 9.40 2.70
N ILE A 39 3.07 8.19 3.15
CA ILE A 39 3.05 7.85 4.59
C ILE A 39 4.46 7.96 5.16
N GLY A 40 5.48 7.47 4.45
CA GLY A 40 6.87 7.57 4.90
C GLY A 40 7.36 9.02 5.03
N THR A 41 6.82 9.93 4.20
CA THR A 41 7.14 11.36 4.24
C THR A 41 6.34 12.12 5.30
N GLU A 42 5.02 11.88 5.40
CA GLU A 42 4.11 12.59 6.31
C GLU A 42 4.23 12.09 7.76
N LYS A 43 4.57 10.82 7.96
CA LYS A 43 4.72 10.18 9.28
C LYS A 43 6.01 9.36 9.32
N PRO A 44 7.18 10.02 9.40
CA PRO A 44 8.48 9.33 9.42
C PRO A 44 8.59 8.30 10.56
N GLU A 45 7.88 8.50 11.66
CA GLU A 45 7.82 7.55 12.79
C GLU A 45 7.20 6.20 12.42
N MET A 46 6.43 6.14 11.33
CA MET A 46 5.86 4.91 10.78
C MET A 46 6.84 4.17 9.87
N VAL A 47 7.92 4.83 9.40
CA VAL A 47 9.04 4.21 8.68
C VAL A 47 9.91 3.43 9.66
N ARG A 48 9.35 2.36 10.23
CA ARG A 48 10.09 1.38 11.04
C ARG A 48 10.25 0.10 10.24
N GLU A 49 11.30 -0.66 10.54
CA GLU A 49 11.53 -1.99 9.99
C GLU A 49 10.33 -2.89 10.33
N GLY A 50 9.41 -3.05 9.37
CA GLY A 50 8.24 -3.91 9.50
C GLY A 50 6.94 -3.33 8.95
N ASN A 51 6.82 -2.01 8.74
CA ASN A 51 5.59 -1.43 8.17
C ASN A 51 5.66 -1.34 6.64
N PHE A 52 4.60 -1.79 5.97
CA PHE A 52 4.47 -1.80 4.51
C PHE A 52 3.02 -1.61 4.08
N ILE A 53 2.82 -1.20 2.83
CA ILE A 53 1.52 -1.21 2.18
C ILE A 53 1.35 -2.55 1.46
N LEU A 54 0.33 -3.30 1.87
CA LEU A 54 -0.14 -4.49 1.20
C LEU A 54 -1.27 -4.10 0.24
N VAL A 55 -1.07 -4.42 -1.04
CA VAL A 55 -2.09 -4.24 -2.07
C VAL A 55 -2.75 -5.57 -2.37
N THR A 56 -4.08 -5.64 -2.19
CA THR A 56 -4.88 -6.82 -2.51
C THR A 56 -5.96 -6.49 -3.55
N ASN A 57 -6.46 -7.50 -4.26
CA ASN A 57 -7.62 -7.37 -5.15
C ASN A 57 -8.94 -7.72 -4.42
N GLU A 58 -10.07 -7.74 -5.14
CA GLU A 58 -11.39 -8.10 -4.61
C GLU A 58 -11.51 -9.55 -4.10
N GLU A 59 -10.59 -10.42 -4.50
CA GLU A 59 -10.51 -11.82 -4.06
C GLU A 59 -9.55 -12.00 -2.88
N ASP A 60 -9.09 -10.91 -2.25
CA ASP A 60 -8.10 -10.91 -1.17
C ASP A 60 -6.74 -11.52 -1.61
N THR A 61 -6.46 -11.51 -2.91
CA THR A 61 -5.18 -11.97 -3.45
C THR A 61 -4.15 -10.87 -3.33
N GLU A 62 -3.03 -11.17 -2.67
CA GLU A 62 -1.89 -10.26 -2.54
C GLU A 62 -1.23 -10.01 -3.90
N ILE A 63 -1.12 -8.74 -4.28
CA ILE A 63 -0.50 -8.31 -5.55
C ILE A 63 0.95 -7.86 -5.32
N VAL A 64 1.16 -7.06 -4.28
CA VAL A 64 2.46 -6.51 -3.91
C VAL A 64 2.48 -6.07 -2.44
N GLN A 65 3.67 -6.16 -1.84
CA GLN A 65 3.98 -5.55 -0.55
C GLN A 65 5.04 -4.47 -0.77
N ILE A 66 4.77 -3.25 -0.31
CA ILE A 66 5.60 -2.07 -0.58
C ILE A 66 6.09 -1.48 0.74
N PRO A 67 7.39 -1.52 1.03
CA PRO A 67 7.93 -0.92 2.25
C PRO A 67 7.72 0.60 2.27
N LEU A 68 7.38 1.16 3.44
CA LEU A 68 7.24 2.61 3.60
C LEU A 68 8.56 3.37 3.38
N ALA A 69 9.70 2.68 3.51
CA ALA A 69 11.04 3.23 3.37
C ALA A 69 11.55 3.30 1.92
N SER A 70 10.77 2.86 0.93
CA SER A 70 11.26 2.75 -0.45
C SER A 70 11.29 4.12 -1.15
N THR A 71 12.28 4.93 -0.79
CA THR A 71 12.78 6.03 -1.61
C THR A 71 13.56 5.45 -2.78
N THR A 72 12.87 4.94 -3.80
CA THR A 72 13.50 4.78 -5.11
C THR A 72 12.92 5.88 -5.99
N VAL A 73 13.56 7.05 -5.92
CA VAL A 73 13.42 8.13 -6.91
C VAL A 73 14.34 7.82 -8.08
#